data_AF-A0A356L1N7-F1
#
_entry.id   AF-A0A356L1N7-F1
#
_cell.length_a   1.000
_cell.length_b   1.000
_cell.length_c   1.000
_cell.angle_alpha   90.00
_cell.angle_beta   90.00
_cell.angle_gamma   90.00
#
_symmetry.space_group_name_H-M   'P 1'
#
loop_
_entity.id
_entity.type
_entity.pdbx_description
1 polymer ?
#
loop_
_entity_poly.entity_id
_entity_poly.type
_entity_poly.pdbx_seq_one_letter_code
_entity_poly.pdbx_strand_id
1 'polypeptide(L)'
;KLLGSVQQVEDKYFAYVVPMMIPKSDPLFSVDGVFNGIRIVGNCLGTTMLYGMGAGKMPTASAVVSDIIAAVRHQNDFQGIGWTEKMLQIEPMSSNAFAYFVRVEGTPDAIKKDLRELFLEDSSKLVPIALGGRIDEFGFMTDVMFEGDFLQNVREFEEKTGRRIFHYIRTEKEQDA
;
A
#
# COMPACT_ATOMS: atom_id res chain seq x y z
N LYS A 1 3.95 -1.23 -7.21
CA LYS A 1 5.04 -0.28 -6.88
C LYS A 1 5.56 -0.58 -5.47
N LEU A 2 6.75 -0.09 -5.09
CA LEU A 2 7.19 -0.07 -3.69
C LEU A 2 6.74 1.27 -3.10
N LEU A 3 5.79 1.25 -2.18
CA LEU A 3 5.21 2.47 -1.63
C LEU A 3 5.65 2.67 -0.18
N GLY A 4 6.18 3.85 0.13
CA GLY A 4 6.24 4.37 1.48
C GLY A 4 4.99 5.20 1.75
N SER A 5 4.25 4.86 2.79
CA SER A 5 2.99 5.52 3.15
C SER A 5 3.02 5.96 4.60
N VAL A 6 2.47 7.14 4.83
CA VAL A 6 2.03 7.61 6.14
C VAL A 6 0.56 7.94 5.99
N GLN A 7 -0.28 7.30 6.78
CA GLN A 7 -1.73 7.50 6.74
C GLN A 7 -2.27 7.75 8.13
N GLN A 8 -3.31 8.57 8.18
CA GLN A 8 -4.14 8.77 9.36
C GLN A 8 -5.51 8.15 9.09
N VAL A 9 -5.93 7.24 9.96
CA VAL A 9 -7.28 6.66 9.95
C VAL A 9 -7.90 6.99 11.30
N GLU A 10 -8.89 7.88 11.30
CA GLU A 10 -9.41 8.48 12.54
C GLU A 10 -8.28 9.16 13.33
N ASP A 11 -7.99 8.69 14.54
CA ASP A 11 -6.89 9.19 15.39
C ASP A 11 -5.67 8.24 15.42
N LYS A 12 -5.63 7.26 14.52
CA LYS A 12 -4.55 6.27 14.40
C LYS A 12 -3.62 6.62 13.25
N TYR A 13 -2.32 6.43 13.48
CA TYR A 13 -1.28 6.71 12.51
C TYR A 13 -0.57 5.43 12.10
N PHE A 14 -0.41 5.22 10.81
CA PHE A 14 0.36 4.11 10.27
C PHE A 14 1.47 4.65 9.40
N ALA A 15 2.66 4.07 9.53
CA ALA A 15 3.81 4.36 8.69
C ALA A 15 4.45 3.05 8.23
N TYR A 16 4.53 2.82 6.93
CA TYR A 16 5.02 1.55 6.37
C TYR A 16 5.62 1.69 4.99
N VAL A 17 6.46 0.73 4.61
CA VAL A 17 7.00 0.57 3.25
C VAL A 17 6.70 -0.85 2.77
N VAL A 18 5.92 -0.98 1.69
CA VAL A 18 5.49 -2.29 1.18
C VAL A 18 5.39 -2.33 -0.35
N PRO A 19 5.62 -3.49 -0.98
CA PRO A 19 5.12 -3.74 -2.33
C PRO A 19 3.59 -3.68 -2.32
N MET A 20 3.02 -2.83 -3.17
CA MET A 20 1.58 -2.65 -3.30
C MET A 20 1.19 -2.53 -4.77
N MET A 21 0.11 -3.19 -5.14
CA MET A 21 -0.56 -2.96 -6.41
C MET A 21 -1.41 -1.71 -6.30
N ILE A 22 -1.29 -0.84 -7.30
CA ILE A 22 -2.09 0.37 -7.43
C ILE A 22 -2.80 0.36 -8.77
N PRO A 23 -4.03 0.89 -8.84
CA PRO A 23 -4.77 0.94 -10.09
C PRO A 23 -4.10 1.89 -11.08
N LYS A 24 -4.41 1.72 -12.37
CA LYS A 24 -3.90 2.62 -13.42
C LYS A 24 -4.34 4.08 -13.26
N SER A 25 -5.42 4.31 -12.52
CA SER A 25 -5.95 5.63 -12.19
C SER A 25 -5.15 6.32 -11.08
N ASP A 26 -4.36 5.59 -10.27
CA ASP A 26 -3.54 6.21 -9.23
C ASP A 26 -2.39 7.01 -9.90
N PRO A 27 -2.16 8.28 -9.51
CA PRO A 27 -1.10 9.11 -10.09
C PRO A 27 0.33 8.53 -9.96
N LEU A 28 0.58 7.67 -8.97
CA LEU A 28 1.85 6.99 -8.78
C LEU A 28 2.04 5.82 -9.77
N PHE A 29 1.01 5.40 -10.51
CA PHE A 29 1.10 4.30 -11.45
C PHE A 29 2.13 4.55 -12.55
N SER A 30 2.15 5.77 -13.10
CA SER A 30 3.07 6.15 -14.20
C SER A 30 4.46 6.59 -13.75
N VAL A 31 4.76 6.56 -12.45
CA VAL A 31 6.08 6.97 -11.93
C VAL A 31 7.08 5.82 -12.11
N ASP A 32 8.03 5.97 -13.03
CA ASP A 32 8.98 4.93 -13.39
C ASP A 32 10.44 5.44 -13.42
N GLY A 33 11.40 4.51 -13.44
CA GLY A 33 12.83 4.83 -13.52
C GLY A 33 13.36 5.45 -12.23
N VAL A 34 14.10 6.56 -12.36
CA VAL A 34 14.73 7.29 -11.24
C VAL A 34 13.84 8.40 -10.65
N PHE A 35 12.60 8.51 -11.13
CA PHE A 35 11.64 9.48 -10.64
C PHE A 35 10.95 8.99 -9.37
N ASN A 36 10.69 9.93 -8.46
CA ASN A 36 9.86 9.73 -7.28
C ASN A 36 8.56 10.52 -7.46
N GLY A 37 7.47 9.95 -6.94
CA GLY A 37 6.17 10.61 -6.82
C GLY A 37 5.74 10.59 -5.36
N ILE A 38 5.22 11.71 -4.88
CA ILE A 38 4.63 11.84 -3.55
C ILE A 38 3.17 12.25 -3.73
N ARG A 39 2.25 11.34 -3.41
CA ARG A 39 0.80 11.59 -3.39
C ARG A 39 0.42 12.09 -2.00
N ILE A 40 -0.18 13.28 -1.92
CA ILE A 40 -0.66 13.90 -0.68
C ILE A 40 -2.18 14.00 -0.79
N VAL A 41 -2.90 13.42 0.17
CA VAL A 41 -4.36 13.51 0.25
C VAL A 41 -4.71 14.43 1.41
N GLY A 42 -5.31 15.57 1.11
CA GLY A 42 -5.73 16.56 2.09
C GLY A 42 -7.24 16.78 2.09
N ASN A 43 -7.80 17.10 3.26
CA ASN A 43 -9.25 17.19 3.47
C ASN A 43 -9.93 18.24 2.56
N CYS A 44 -9.27 19.37 2.32
CA CYS A 44 -9.83 20.48 1.52
C CYS A 44 -9.24 20.57 0.11
N LEU A 45 -7.97 20.18 -0.06
CA LEU A 45 -7.24 20.28 -1.34
C LEU A 45 -7.42 19.03 -2.21
N GLY A 46 -8.02 17.97 -1.67
CA GLY A 46 -8.10 16.67 -2.34
C GLY A 46 -6.72 16.07 -2.55
N THR A 47 -6.56 15.38 -3.67
CA THR A 47 -5.31 14.69 -4.03
C THR A 47 -4.37 15.61 -4.80
N THR A 48 -3.16 15.82 -4.27
CA THR A 48 -2.06 16.53 -4.94
C THR A 48 -0.88 15.58 -5.14
N MET A 49 -0.13 15.77 -6.23
CA MET A 49 1.06 14.98 -6.54
C MET A 49 2.29 15.88 -6.72
N LEU A 50 3.38 15.54 -6.02
CA LEU A 50 4.71 16.08 -6.28
C LEU A 50 5.49 15.04 -7.07
N TYR A 51 6.09 15.44 -8.19
CA TYR A 51 6.80 14.54 -9.09
C TYR A 51 8.15 15.12 -9.49
N GLY A 52 9.21 14.32 -9.44
CA GLY A 52 10.55 14.76 -9.82
C GLY A 52 11.60 13.68 -9.67
N MET A 53 12.84 13.99 -10.06
CA MET A 53 13.97 13.08 -9.87
C MET A 53 14.30 12.99 -8.37
N GLY A 54 14.20 11.78 -7.81
CA GLY A 54 14.48 11.53 -6.39
C GLY A 54 15.94 11.27 -6.06
N ALA A 55 16.76 11.04 -7.09
CA ALA A 55 18.17 10.73 -6.97
C ALA A 55 18.97 11.35 -8.12
N GLY A 56 20.27 11.58 -7.88
CA GLY A 56 21.19 12.12 -8.87
C GLY A 56 21.95 13.34 -8.34
N LYS A 57 23.20 13.51 -8.81
CA LYS A 57 24.10 14.57 -8.31
C LYS A 57 23.49 15.97 -8.40
N MET A 58 22.86 16.30 -9.53
CA MET A 58 22.29 17.62 -9.79
C MET A 58 20.99 17.88 -9.02
N PRO A 59 19.96 16.99 -9.03
CA PRO A 59 18.76 17.16 -8.20
C PRO A 59 19.07 17.32 -6.71
N THR A 60 19.99 16.51 -6.17
CA THR A 60 20.40 16.62 -4.76
C THR A 60 21.13 17.93 -4.47
N ALA A 61 22.07 18.34 -5.33
CA ALA A 61 22.77 19.62 -5.17
C ALA A 61 21.80 20.81 -5.20
N SER A 62 20.76 20.76 -6.03
CA SER A 62 19.73 21.80 -6.11
C SER A 62 18.99 21.98 -4.77
N ALA A 63 18.61 20.88 -4.11
CA ALA A 63 17.96 20.92 -2.80
C ALA A 63 18.88 21.54 -1.73
N VAL A 64 20.15 21.10 -1.69
CA VAL A 64 21.16 21.62 -0.75
C VAL A 64 21.38 23.13 -0.94
N VAL A 65 21.51 23.60 -2.18
CA VAL A 65 21.69 25.03 -2.46
C VAL A 65 20.46 25.85 -2.05
N SER A 66 19.25 25.31 -2.26
CA SER A 66 18.01 25.94 -1.81
C SER A 66 18.01 26.17 -0.29
N ASP A 67 18.40 25.15 0.49
CA ASP A 67 18.46 25.24 1.95
C ASP A 67 19.53 26.25 2.41
N ILE A 68 20.69 26.31 1.74
CA ILE A 68 21.72 27.32 2.02
C ILE A 68 21.18 28.74 1.79
N ILE A 69 20.49 28.97 0.67
CA ILE A 69 19.88 30.27 0.36
C ILE A 69 18.83 30.64 1.41
N ALA A 70 17.99 29.69 1.82
CA ALA A 70 16.98 29.90 2.86
C ALA A 70 17.63 30.26 4.20
N ALA A 71 18.68 29.54 4.62
CA ALA A 71 19.42 29.81 5.85
C ALA A 71 20.07 31.21 5.85
N VAL A 72 20.61 31.66 4.71
CA VAL A 72 21.20 33.00 4.58
C VAL A 72 20.12 34.10 4.57
N ARG A 73 18.96 33.85 3.96
CA ARG A 73 17.86 34.82 3.94
C ARG A 73 17.16 35.00 5.29
N HIS A 74 17.16 33.96 6.11
CA HIS A 74 16.47 33.92 7.41
C HIS A 74 17.45 33.80 8.60
N GLN A 75 18.64 34.42 8.50
CA GLN A 75 19.70 34.29 9.51
C GLN A 75 19.28 34.63 10.95
N ASN A 76 18.36 35.58 11.11
CA ASN A 76 17.88 36.03 12.42
C ASN A 76 16.45 35.54 12.73
N ASP A 77 15.82 34.80 11.80
CA ASP A 77 14.45 34.32 11.92
C ASP A 77 14.44 32.80 11.84
N PHE A 78 14.18 32.13 12.97
CA PHE A 78 14.01 30.70 12.97
C PHE A 78 12.71 30.31 12.23
N GLN A 79 12.86 29.87 10.98
CA GLN A 79 11.81 29.21 10.22
C GLN A 79 11.64 27.79 10.80
N GLY A 80 10.84 27.67 11.86
CA GLY A 80 10.59 26.38 12.50
C GLY A 80 10.02 25.37 11.52
N ILE A 81 10.43 24.12 11.66
CA ILE A 81 9.97 22.99 10.84
C ILE A 81 8.50 22.59 11.14
N GLY A 82 7.80 23.31 12.03
CA GLY A 82 6.43 23.02 12.44
C GLY A 82 6.29 21.76 13.30
N TRP A 83 7.39 21.26 13.87
CA TRP A 83 7.37 20.06 14.70
C TRP A 83 6.77 20.39 16.06
N THR A 84 5.75 19.61 16.44
CA THR A 84 5.16 19.66 17.77
C THR A 84 5.87 18.68 18.70
N GLU A 85 5.89 18.94 20.01
CA GLU A 85 6.34 17.97 21.01
C GLU A 85 5.40 16.76 21.15
N LYS A 86 4.22 16.79 20.52
CA LYS A 86 3.26 15.69 20.52
C LYS A 86 3.86 14.49 19.79
N MET A 87 4.19 13.46 20.55
CA MET A 87 4.58 12.16 20.02
C MET A 87 3.34 11.43 19.49
N LEU A 88 3.37 11.07 18.20
CA LEU A 88 2.35 10.23 17.60
C LEU A 88 2.68 8.76 17.85
N GLN A 89 1.68 7.98 18.25
CA GLN A 89 1.80 6.54 18.32
C GLN A 89 1.59 5.95 16.93
N ILE A 90 2.57 5.19 16.45
CA ILE A 90 2.44 4.42 15.22
C ILE A 90 1.79 3.08 15.58
N GLU A 91 0.65 2.82 14.96
CA GLU A 91 -0.08 1.56 15.10
C GLU A 91 0.70 0.41 14.46
N PRO A 92 0.59 -0.82 15.01
CA PRO A 92 1.19 -1.99 14.40
C PRO A 92 0.58 -2.25 13.02
N MET A 93 1.40 -2.76 12.10
CA MET A 93 0.94 -3.08 10.74
C MET A 93 -0.24 -4.07 10.74
N SER A 94 -0.29 -4.98 11.72
CA SER A 94 -1.36 -5.98 11.86
C SER A 94 -2.75 -5.37 12.08
N SER A 95 -2.85 -4.14 12.61
CA SER A 95 -4.13 -3.43 12.78
C SER A 95 -4.48 -2.54 11.59
N ASN A 96 -3.67 -2.54 10.55
CA ASN A 96 -3.95 -1.84 9.30
C ASN A 96 -4.75 -2.74 8.35
N ALA A 97 -5.60 -2.14 7.52
CA ALA A 97 -6.51 -2.87 6.64
C ALA A 97 -6.13 -2.71 5.16
N PHE A 98 -6.06 -3.84 4.45
CA PHE A 98 -5.76 -3.89 3.03
C PHE A 98 -6.65 -4.93 2.34
N ALA A 99 -6.81 -4.80 1.03
CA ALA A 99 -7.15 -5.93 0.20
C ALA A 99 -5.87 -6.56 -0.35
N TYR A 100 -5.94 -7.81 -0.80
CA TYR A 100 -4.79 -8.57 -1.27
C TYR A 100 -5.09 -9.23 -2.61
N PHE A 101 -4.10 -9.25 -3.49
CA PHE A 101 -4.06 -10.24 -4.56
C PHE A 101 -3.30 -11.44 -4.08
N VAL A 102 -3.92 -12.60 -4.16
CA VAL A 102 -3.41 -13.86 -3.62
C VAL A 102 -3.29 -14.88 -4.75
N ARG A 103 -2.16 -15.57 -4.80
CA ARG A 103 -1.91 -16.69 -5.71
C ARG A 103 -1.97 -17.99 -4.92
N VAL A 104 -2.84 -18.90 -5.33
CA VAL A 104 -3.16 -20.12 -4.61
C VAL A 104 -3.04 -21.34 -5.51
N GLU A 105 -2.58 -22.45 -4.94
CA GLU A 105 -2.49 -23.75 -5.58
C GLU A 105 -3.86 -24.38 -5.85
N GLY A 106 -4.00 -25.02 -7.01
CA GLY A 106 -5.16 -25.80 -7.42
C GLY A 106 -6.10 -25.04 -8.35
N THR A 107 -7.36 -25.48 -8.37
CA THR A 107 -8.44 -24.87 -9.16
C THR A 107 -9.52 -24.31 -8.25
N PRO A 108 -10.26 -23.26 -8.66
CA PRO A 108 -11.20 -22.57 -7.79
C PRO A 108 -12.31 -23.47 -7.25
N ASP A 109 -12.82 -24.41 -8.05
CA ASP A 109 -14.04 -25.16 -7.72
C ASP A 109 -13.90 -26.01 -6.46
N ALA A 110 -12.72 -26.57 -6.21
CA ALA A 110 -12.49 -27.46 -5.06
C ALA A 110 -12.37 -26.72 -3.72
N ILE A 111 -11.89 -25.47 -3.74
CA ILE A 111 -11.57 -24.66 -2.54
C ILE A 111 -12.42 -23.39 -2.44
N LYS A 112 -13.41 -23.24 -3.31
CA LYS A 112 -14.26 -22.04 -3.42
C LYS A 112 -14.94 -21.67 -2.11
N LYS A 113 -15.38 -22.68 -1.35
CA LYS A 113 -16.08 -22.48 -0.08
C LYS A 113 -15.13 -21.89 0.95
N ASP A 114 -13.96 -22.49 1.12
CA ASP A 114 -12.96 -22.05 2.10
C ASP A 114 -12.38 -20.67 1.74
N LEU A 115 -12.16 -20.41 0.46
CA LEU A 115 -11.73 -19.08 0.01
C LEU A 115 -12.75 -17.99 0.30
N ARG A 116 -14.05 -18.29 0.13
CA ARG A 116 -15.11 -17.35 0.48
C ARG A 116 -15.15 -17.12 1.98
N GLU A 117 -15.20 -18.20 2.74
CA GLU A 117 -15.27 -18.16 4.21
C GLU A 117 -14.13 -17.37 4.85
N LEU A 118 -12.91 -17.47 4.29
CA LEU A 118 -11.72 -16.88 4.91
C LEU A 118 -11.28 -15.53 4.31
N PHE A 119 -11.63 -15.22 3.06
CA PHE A 119 -11.07 -14.04 2.39
C PHE A 119 -12.10 -13.09 1.77
N LEU A 120 -13.39 -13.46 1.78
CA LEU A 120 -14.45 -12.69 1.14
C LEU A 120 -15.62 -12.52 2.12
N GLU A 121 -16.22 -11.34 2.12
CA GLU A 121 -17.50 -11.09 2.78
C GLU A 121 -18.62 -11.85 2.06
N ASP A 122 -19.72 -12.14 2.76
CA ASP A 122 -20.84 -12.93 2.24
C ASP A 122 -21.43 -12.38 0.93
N SER A 123 -21.36 -11.06 0.71
CA SER A 123 -21.82 -10.40 -0.51
C SER A 123 -20.86 -10.52 -1.70
N SER A 124 -19.58 -10.81 -1.45
CA SER A 124 -18.53 -10.72 -2.45
C SER A 124 -18.40 -12.00 -3.27
N LYS A 125 -18.26 -11.83 -4.59
CA LYS A 125 -18.07 -12.96 -5.51
C LYS A 125 -16.59 -13.23 -5.69
N LEU A 126 -16.18 -14.48 -5.46
CA LEU A 126 -14.88 -14.96 -5.93
C LEU A 126 -14.79 -14.83 -7.45
N VAL A 127 -13.83 -14.02 -7.91
CA VAL A 127 -13.48 -13.88 -9.33
C VAL A 127 -12.08 -14.46 -9.55
N PRO A 128 -11.97 -15.71 -10.04
CA PRO A 128 -10.68 -16.32 -10.33
C PRO A 128 -9.98 -15.63 -11.50
N ILE A 129 -8.69 -15.40 -11.34
CA ILE A 129 -7.81 -14.81 -12.35
C ILE A 129 -6.88 -15.91 -12.86
N ALA A 130 -7.06 -16.30 -14.12
CA ALA A 130 -6.19 -17.26 -14.78
C ALA A 130 -4.78 -16.68 -14.95
N LEU A 131 -3.76 -17.46 -14.60
CA LEU A 131 -2.36 -17.06 -14.71
C LEU A 131 -1.78 -17.69 -15.97
N GLY A 132 -1.31 -16.84 -16.90
CA GLY A 132 -0.83 -17.29 -18.20
C GLY A 132 0.25 -18.38 -18.10
N GLY A 133 0.01 -19.52 -18.74
CA GLY A 133 0.93 -20.65 -18.75
C GLY A 133 0.90 -21.55 -17.50
N ARG A 134 -0.07 -21.36 -16.60
CA ARG A 134 -0.23 -22.17 -15.38
C ARG A 134 -1.64 -22.76 -15.31
N ILE A 135 -1.73 -24.02 -14.92
CA ILE A 135 -2.99 -24.79 -14.85
C ILE A 135 -3.30 -25.30 -13.43
N ASP A 136 -2.31 -25.22 -12.56
CA ASP A 136 -2.27 -25.71 -11.18
C ASP A 136 -2.26 -24.56 -10.15
N GLU A 137 -2.47 -23.32 -10.60
CA GLU A 137 -2.68 -22.17 -9.73
C GLU A 137 -3.57 -21.12 -10.38
N PHE A 138 -4.17 -20.29 -9.53
CA PHE A 138 -4.91 -19.10 -9.96
C PHE A 138 -4.69 -17.94 -8.98
N GLY A 139 -4.97 -16.73 -9.46
CA GLY A 139 -5.02 -15.53 -8.62
C GLY A 139 -6.45 -15.20 -8.21
N PHE A 140 -6.62 -14.51 -7.09
CA PHE A 140 -7.90 -13.86 -6.76
C PHE A 140 -7.64 -12.60 -5.93
N MET A 141 -8.65 -11.74 -5.83
CA MET A 141 -8.66 -10.57 -4.95
C MET A 141 -9.42 -10.91 -3.68
N THR A 142 -8.88 -10.57 -2.51
CA THR A 142 -9.61 -10.60 -1.24
C THR A 142 -10.43 -9.33 -1.07
N ASP A 143 -11.40 -9.38 -0.16
CA ASP A 143 -11.96 -8.16 0.40
C ASP A 143 -10.97 -7.50 1.35
N VAL A 144 -11.34 -6.33 1.86
CA VAL A 144 -10.50 -5.59 2.78
C VAL A 144 -10.61 -6.21 4.17
N MET A 145 -9.46 -6.55 4.74
CA MET A 145 -9.38 -7.08 6.11
C MET A 145 -8.13 -6.55 6.81
N PHE A 146 -8.09 -6.65 8.13
CA PHE A 146 -6.88 -6.33 8.88
C PHE A 146 -5.76 -7.29 8.50
N GLU A 147 -4.53 -6.79 8.43
CA GLU A 147 -3.38 -7.60 8.05
C GLU A 147 -3.14 -8.76 9.02
N GLY A 148 -3.40 -8.55 10.31
CA GLY A 148 -3.36 -9.62 11.31
C GLY A 148 -4.30 -10.78 10.97
N ASP A 149 -5.55 -10.44 10.64
CA ASP A 149 -6.58 -11.41 10.27
C ASP A 149 -6.23 -12.10 8.95
N PHE A 150 -5.78 -11.35 7.94
CA PHE A 150 -5.33 -11.91 6.67
C PHE A 150 -4.24 -12.97 6.87
N LEU A 151 -3.20 -12.66 7.67
CA LEU A 151 -2.10 -13.58 7.92
C LEU A 151 -2.54 -14.81 8.72
N GLN A 152 -3.56 -14.68 9.57
CA GLN A 152 -4.17 -15.81 10.26
C GLN A 152 -5.00 -16.68 9.30
N ASN A 153 -5.80 -16.05 8.45
CA ASN A 153 -6.63 -16.73 7.44
C ASN A 153 -5.78 -17.47 6.41
N VAL A 154 -4.60 -16.95 6.06
CA VAL A 154 -3.60 -17.67 5.25
C VAL A 154 -3.18 -18.98 5.92
N ARG A 155 -2.81 -18.95 7.21
CA ARG A 155 -2.40 -20.17 7.92
C ARG A 155 -3.55 -21.17 8.04
N GLU A 156 -4.73 -20.69 8.42
CA GLU A 156 -5.93 -21.52 8.55
C GLU A 156 -6.31 -22.15 7.21
N PHE A 157 -6.22 -21.40 6.11
CA PHE A 157 -6.49 -21.91 4.77
C PHE A 157 -5.53 -23.05 4.40
N GLU A 158 -4.22 -22.87 4.61
CA GLU A 158 -3.22 -23.89 4.31
C GLU A 158 -3.41 -25.16 5.14
N GLU A 159 -3.75 -25.02 6.43
CA GLU A 159 -4.04 -26.13 7.35
C GLU A 159 -5.33 -26.87 6.97
N LYS A 160 -6.41 -26.14 6.66
CA LYS A 160 -7.74 -26.70 6.38
C LYS A 160 -7.81 -27.40 5.03
N THR A 161 -7.16 -26.82 4.01
CA THR A 161 -7.29 -27.31 2.62
C THR A 161 -6.11 -28.15 2.16
N GLY A 162 -4.96 -28.08 2.85
CA GLY A 162 -3.69 -28.65 2.40
C GLY A 162 -3.13 -27.99 1.13
N ARG A 163 -3.70 -26.85 0.70
CA ARG A 163 -3.25 -26.08 -0.48
C ARG A 163 -2.34 -24.95 -0.04
N ARG A 164 -1.31 -24.68 -0.84
CA ARG A 164 -0.38 -23.60 -0.57
C ARG A 164 -0.85 -22.26 -1.13
N ILE A 165 -0.63 -21.19 -0.36
CA ILE A 165 -0.62 -19.82 -0.90
C ILE A 165 0.81 -19.49 -1.34
N PHE A 166 1.02 -19.34 -2.65
CA PHE A 166 2.36 -19.10 -3.20
C PHE A 166 2.86 -17.70 -2.89
N HIS A 167 2.01 -16.70 -3.14
CA HIS A 167 2.34 -15.29 -2.97
C HIS A 167 1.08 -14.49 -2.68
N TYR A 168 1.24 -13.40 -1.95
CA TYR A 168 0.24 -12.36 -1.85
C TYR A 168 0.91 -10.99 -1.94
N ILE A 169 0.17 -10.00 -2.43
CA ILE A 169 0.59 -8.61 -2.48
C ILE A 169 -0.58 -7.73 -2.08
N ARG A 170 -0.31 -6.70 -1.27
CA ARG A 170 -1.32 -5.71 -0.87
C ARG A 170 -1.79 -4.95 -2.09
N THR A 171 -3.06 -4.58 -2.11
CA THR A 171 -3.65 -3.64 -3.05
C THR A 171 -4.32 -2.51 -2.26
N GLU A 172 -4.52 -1.36 -2.90
CA GLU A 172 -5.33 -0.29 -2.30
C GLU A 172 -6.77 -0.77 -2.05
N LYS A 173 -7.40 -0.22 -1.00
CA LYS A 173 -8.86 -0.23 -0.88
C LYS A 173 -9.42 0.45 -2.12
N GLU A 174 -10.31 -0.21 -2.87
CA GLU A 174 -11.18 0.55 -3.76
C GLU A 174 -11.94 1.55 -2.87
N GLN A 175 -11.63 2.83 -3.02
CA GLN A 175 -12.50 3.88 -2.51
C GLN A 175 -13.66 3.91 -3.50
N ASP A 176 -14.82 3.44 -3.07
CA ASP A 176 -16.07 3.71 -3.79
C ASP A 176 -16.12 5.22 -4.05
N ALA A 177 -16.10 5.59 -5.32
CA ALA A 177 -16.28 6.95 -5.79
C ALA A 177 -17.76 7.35 -5.72
#